data_AF-A0A438DF08-F1
#
_entry.id   AF-A0A438DF08-F1
#
_cell.length_a   1.000
_cell.length_b   1.000
_cell.length_c   1.000
_cell.angle_alpha   90.00
_cell.angle_beta   90.00
_cell.angle_gamma   90.00
#
_symmetry.space_group_name_H-M   'P 1'
#
loop_
_entity.id
_entity.type
_entity.pdbx_description
1 polymer ?
#
loop_
_entity_poly.entity_id
_entity_poly.type
_entity_poly.pdbx_seq_one_letter_code
_entity_poly.pdbx_strand_id
1 'polypeptide(L)'
;MPIDKSWMQKSRVSSEYHKGVLEFLDFAFSNAPGKEMLPCPCIRCNNCLMQKREIIKSFTMLLELLKEAFPEGETLPSNYYEAKKILHDLGLHYIKIDACPSNCMLYSKEHANANECVVCDVSRWESSDDHSTDEFTNSVKKKKIPAKVLRYFPLKPRLQRLYMSSKTPSHMKWHVDGRMEREMMRHPVDSLA
;
A
#
# COMPACT_ATOMS: atom_id res chain seq x y z
N MET A 1 3.59 -17.17 -30.75
CA MET A 1 2.34 -17.80 -30.27
C MET A 1 1.49 -16.74 -29.57
N PRO A 2 0.15 -16.84 -29.64
CA PRO A 2 -0.72 -15.99 -28.83
C PRO A 2 -0.43 -16.25 -27.34
N ILE A 3 -0.28 -15.20 -26.55
CA ILE A 3 -0.17 -15.33 -25.09
C ILE A 3 -1.50 -15.88 -24.56
N ASP A 4 -1.45 -16.94 -23.76
CA ASP A 4 -2.60 -17.35 -22.97
C ASP A 4 -2.98 -16.24 -21.99
N LYS A 5 -4.24 -15.82 -22.05
CA LYS A 5 -4.82 -14.73 -21.24
C LYS A 5 -5.78 -15.25 -20.17
N SER A 6 -6.02 -16.57 -20.14
CA SER A 6 -6.98 -17.21 -19.22
C SER A 6 -6.63 -16.95 -17.74
N TRP A 7 -5.34 -16.85 -17.43
CA TRP A 7 -4.82 -16.55 -16.10
C TRP A 7 -5.27 -15.18 -15.56
N MET A 8 -5.62 -14.21 -16.41
CA MET A 8 -6.04 -12.87 -15.96
C MET A 8 -7.38 -12.88 -15.21
N GLN A 9 -8.21 -13.90 -15.42
CA GLN A 9 -9.48 -14.09 -14.73
C GLN A 9 -9.35 -14.92 -13.45
N LYS A 10 -8.15 -15.45 -13.16
CA LYS A 10 -7.89 -16.23 -11.95
C LYS A 10 -7.70 -15.33 -10.75
N SER A 11 -7.88 -15.91 -9.57
CA SER A 11 -7.64 -15.21 -8.31
C SER A 11 -6.18 -14.75 -8.24
N ARG A 12 -5.95 -13.50 -7.80
CA ARG A 12 -4.59 -12.92 -7.72
C ARG A 12 -3.66 -13.62 -6.73
N VAL A 13 -4.23 -14.45 -5.85
CA VAL A 13 -3.46 -15.26 -4.90
C VAL A 13 -3.20 -16.67 -5.42
N SER A 14 -3.76 -17.05 -6.57
CA SER A 14 -3.57 -18.40 -7.11
C SER A 14 -2.22 -18.55 -7.81
N SER A 15 -1.68 -19.76 -7.80
CA SER A 15 -0.42 -20.07 -8.49
C SER A 15 -0.53 -19.87 -10.00
N GLU A 16 -1.72 -20.09 -10.59
CA GLU A 16 -1.98 -19.88 -12.01
C GLU A 16 -1.90 -18.40 -12.41
N TYR A 17 -2.40 -17.49 -11.57
CA TYR A 17 -2.24 -16.05 -11.81
C TYR A 17 -0.77 -15.64 -11.77
N HIS A 18 -0.02 -16.13 -10.77
CA HIS A 18 1.41 -15.83 -10.63
C HIS A 18 2.22 -16.32 -11.82
N LYS A 19 2.01 -17.57 -12.22
CA LYS A 19 2.66 -18.16 -13.40
C LYS A 19 2.36 -17.36 -14.66
N GLY A 20 1.09 -17.02 -14.89
CA GLY A 20 0.69 -16.20 -16.04
C GLY A 20 1.31 -14.80 -16.05
N VAL A 21 1.46 -14.15 -14.89
CA VAL A 21 2.19 -12.87 -14.78
C VAL A 21 3.66 -13.02 -15.16
N LEU A 22 4.34 -14.06 -14.66
CA LEU A 22 5.76 -14.31 -14.97
C LEU A 22 5.97 -14.57 -16.46
N GLU A 23 5.15 -15.44 -17.05
CA GLU A 23 5.18 -15.74 -18.48
C GLU A 23 4.91 -14.50 -19.33
N PHE A 24 3.94 -13.67 -18.93
CA PHE A 24 3.65 -12.40 -19.59
C PHE A 24 4.84 -11.42 -19.53
N LEU A 25 5.47 -11.29 -18.37
CA LEU A 25 6.63 -10.40 -18.21
C LEU A 25 7.79 -10.87 -19.07
N ASP A 26 8.10 -12.17 -19.06
CA ASP A 26 9.18 -12.73 -19.88
C ASP A 26 8.90 -12.56 -21.38
N PHE A 27 7.66 -12.75 -21.83
CA PHE A 27 7.25 -12.38 -23.19
C PHE A 27 7.42 -10.88 -23.48
N ALA A 28 6.92 -10.00 -22.60
CA ALA A 28 6.88 -8.57 -22.85
C ALA A 28 8.28 -7.96 -22.92
N PHE A 29 9.20 -8.37 -22.05
CA PHE A 29 10.59 -7.92 -22.09
C PHE A 29 11.38 -8.52 -23.26
N SER A 30 11.11 -9.77 -23.66
CA SER A 30 11.78 -10.40 -24.81
C SER A 30 11.40 -9.72 -26.14
N ASN A 31 10.20 -9.15 -26.21
CA ASN A 31 9.67 -8.49 -27.42
C ASN A 31 9.77 -6.95 -27.37
N ALA A 32 10.43 -6.39 -26.34
CA ALA A 32 10.68 -4.96 -26.22
C ALA A 32 12.17 -4.66 -26.00
N PRO A 33 13.06 -5.08 -26.93
CA PRO A 33 14.49 -4.85 -26.79
C PRO A 33 14.79 -3.34 -26.66
N GLY A 34 15.55 -2.98 -25.62
CA GLY A 34 15.92 -1.59 -25.33
C GLY A 34 14.97 -0.82 -24.40
N LYS A 35 13.83 -1.40 -23.98
CA LYS A 35 12.98 -0.80 -22.94
C LYS A 35 13.40 -1.30 -21.56
N GLU A 36 14.13 -0.46 -20.81
CA GLU A 36 14.47 -0.73 -19.39
C GLU A 36 13.24 -0.79 -18.48
N MET A 37 12.12 -0.20 -18.90
CA MET A 37 10.90 -0.08 -18.09
C MET A 37 9.66 -0.50 -18.89
N LEU A 38 8.76 -1.22 -18.21
CA LEU A 38 7.44 -1.55 -18.74
C LEU A 38 6.34 -0.92 -17.87
N PRO A 39 5.18 -0.61 -18.47
CA PRO A 39 3.98 -0.23 -17.72
C PRO A 39 3.66 -1.28 -16.66
N CYS A 40 3.45 -0.85 -15.42
CA CYS A 40 3.09 -1.72 -14.31
C CYS A 40 1.69 -2.30 -14.57
N PRO A 41 1.57 -3.63 -14.77
CA PRO A 41 0.29 -4.26 -15.13
C PRO A 41 -0.67 -4.36 -13.94
N CYS A 42 -0.34 -3.78 -12.78
CA CYS A 42 -1.20 -3.87 -11.62
C CYS A 42 -2.41 -2.94 -11.76
N ILE A 43 -3.58 -3.40 -11.29
CA ILE A 43 -4.84 -2.62 -11.31
C ILE A 43 -4.77 -1.27 -10.59
N ARG A 44 -3.81 -1.10 -9.67
CA ARG A 44 -3.62 0.17 -8.96
C ARG A 44 -3.00 1.21 -9.86
N CYS A 45 -2.06 0.79 -10.70
CA CYS A 45 -1.37 1.68 -11.61
C CYS A 45 -2.06 1.74 -12.97
N ASN A 46 -2.82 0.70 -13.34
CA ASN A 46 -3.55 0.62 -14.61
C ASN A 46 -2.65 0.96 -15.81
N ASN A 47 -1.45 0.39 -15.84
CA ASN A 47 -0.42 0.69 -16.85
C ASN A 47 0.11 2.14 -16.85
N CYS A 48 -0.20 2.96 -15.85
CA CYS A 48 0.29 4.35 -15.77
C CYS A 48 1.71 4.48 -15.21
N LEU A 49 2.13 3.59 -14.31
CA LEU A 49 3.48 3.68 -13.71
C LEU A 49 4.46 2.79 -14.46
N MET A 50 5.55 3.37 -14.95
CA MET A 50 6.65 2.61 -15.55
C MET A 50 7.51 1.97 -14.45
N GLN A 51 7.81 0.68 -14.58
CA GLN A 51 8.58 -0.09 -13.61
C GLN A 51 9.62 -0.96 -14.29
N LYS A 52 10.77 -1.14 -13.63
CA LYS A 52 11.84 -2.02 -14.09
C LYS A 52 11.48 -3.48 -13.86
N ARG A 53 12.02 -4.38 -14.72
CA ARG A 53 11.82 -5.84 -14.60
C ARG A 53 12.16 -6.33 -13.21
N GLU A 54 13.30 -5.88 -12.69
CA GLU A 54 13.84 -6.29 -11.40
C GLU A 54 12.93 -5.82 -10.27
N ILE A 55 12.28 -4.66 -10.38
CA ILE A 55 11.35 -4.18 -9.33
C ILE A 55 10.08 -5.04 -9.31
N ILE A 56 9.58 -5.42 -10.50
CA ILE A 56 8.40 -6.27 -10.60
C ILE A 56 8.70 -7.72 -10.15
N LYS A 57 9.89 -8.26 -10.44
CA LYS A 57 10.30 -9.63 -10.10
C LYS A 57 10.90 -9.78 -8.69
N SER A 58 11.65 -8.79 -8.19
CA SER A 58 12.52 -8.92 -7.00
C SER A 58 11.79 -9.34 -5.74
N PHE A 59 10.62 -8.76 -5.45
CA PHE A 59 9.91 -9.10 -4.21
C PHE A 59 9.36 -10.53 -4.24
N THR A 60 8.89 -10.99 -5.40
CA THR A 60 8.42 -12.38 -5.57
C THR A 60 9.58 -13.36 -5.48
N MET A 61 10.68 -13.10 -6.19
CA MET A 61 11.88 -13.94 -6.15
C MET A 61 12.50 -14.00 -4.76
N LEU A 62 12.50 -12.89 -4.01
CA LEU A 62 12.95 -12.87 -2.63
C LEU A 62 12.09 -13.77 -1.73
N LEU A 63 10.76 -13.71 -1.88
CA LEU A 63 9.86 -14.55 -1.09
C LEU A 63 10.00 -16.03 -1.44
N GLU A 64 10.17 -16.37 -2.72
CA GLU A 64 10.45 -17.74 -3.18
C GLU A 64 11.77 -18.26 -2.58
N LEU A 65 12.85 -17.47 -2.65
CA LEU A 65 14.15 -17.84 -2.07
C LEU A 65 14.08 -18.00 -0.55
N LEU A 66 13.35 -17.11 0.14
CA LEU A 66 13.16 -17.24 1.59
C LEU A 66 12.41 -18.53 1.92
N LYS A 67 11.36 -18.88 1.16
CA LYS A 67 10.63 -20.15 1.36
C LYS A 67 11.52 -21.37 1.16
N GLU A 68 12.37 -21.38 0.13
CA GLU A 68 13.32 -22.47 -0.12
C GLU A 68 14.39 -22.58 0.98
N ALA A 69 14.78 -21.47 1.59
CA ALA A 69 15.80 -21.43 2.64
C ALA A 69 15.28 -21.88 4.02
N PHE A 70 13.96 -21.95 4.24
CA PHE A 70 13.37 -22.36 5.52
C PHE A 70 12.84 -23.81 5.48
N PRO A 71 12.86 -24.52 6.62
CA PRO A 71 12.44 -25.92 6.70
C PRO A 71 10.93 -26.10 6.47
N GLU A 72 10.51 -27.34 6.18
CA GLU A 72 9.10 -27.72 6.07
C GLU A 72 8.30 -27.30 7.31
N GLY A 73 7.21 -26.55 7.09
CA GLY A 73 6.39 -25.95 8.16
C GLY A 73 6.46 -24.42 8.24
N GLU A 74 7.16 -23.75 7.32
CA GLU A 74 7.16 -22.30 7.20
C GLU A 74 5.76 -21.74 6.82
N THR A 75 5.43 -20.55 7.34
CA THR A 75 4.14 -19.86 7.08
C THR A 75 4.31 -18.52 6.37
N LEU A 76 5.43 -18.34 5.67
CA LEU A 76 5.72 -17.13 4.92
C LEU A 76 4.78 -17.02 3.71
N PRO A 77 4.46 -15.77 3.31
CA PRO A 77 3.69 -15.53 2.10
C PRO A 77 4.50 -15.88 0.85
N SER A 78 3.85 -16.46 -0.15
CA SER A 78 4.46 -16.80 -1.46
C SER A 78 4.61 -15.61 -2.38
N ASN A 79 3.92 -14.51 -2.09
CA ASN A 79 3.90 -13.34 -2.94
C ASN A 79 3.50 -12.06 -2.18
N TYR A 80 3.62 -10.92 -2.85
CA TYR A 80 3.23 -9.62 -2.33
C TYR A 80 1.79 -9.54 -1.83
N TYR A 81 0.84 -10.19 -2.50
CA TYR A 81 -0.57 -10.08 -2.14
C TYR A 81 -0.87 -10.87 -0.86
N GLU A 82 -0.31 -12.06 -0.70
CA GLU A 82 -0.38 -12.82 0.54
C GLU A 82 0.31 -12.08 1.68
N ALA A 83 1.51 -11.54 1.44
CA ALA A 83 2.23 -10.75 2.43
C ALA A 83 1.39 -9.54 2.89
N LYS A 84 0.76 -8.85 1.92
CA LYS A 84 -0.12 -7.73 2.21
C LYS A 84 -1.39 -8.16 2.97
N LYS A 85 -1.94 -9.34 2.69
CA LYS A 85 -3.09 -9.89 3.42
C LYS A 85 -2.73 -10.18 4.87
N ILE A 86 -1.60 -10.85 5.11
CA ILE A 86 -1.07 -11.09 6.46
C ILE A 86 -0.88 -9.77 7.20
N LEU A 87 -0.26 -8.76 6.57
CA LEU A 87 -0.10 -7.43 7.17
C LEU A 87 -1.45 -6.78 7.53
N HIS A 88 -2.47 -6.97 6.68
CA HIS A 88 -3.80 -6.46 6.94
C HIS A 88 -4.46 -7.15 8.14
N ASP A 89 -4.42 -8.48 8.18
CA ASP A 89 -5.01 -9.30 9.24
C ASP A 89 -4.29 -9.06 10.60
N LEU A 90 -3.00 -8.72 10.56
CA LEU A 90 -2.22 -8.27 11.72
C LEU A 90 -2.52 -6.82 12.15
N GLY A 91 -3.46 -6.12 11.51
CA GLY A 91 -3.79 -4.72 11.84
C GLY A 91 -2.71 -3.71 11.48
N LEU A 92 -1.77 -4.08 10.59
CA LEU A 92 -0.69 -3.23 10.10
C LEU A 92 -1.03 -2.52 8.79
N HIS A 93 -2.27 -2.63 8.31
CA HIS A 93 -2.72 -1.88 7.16
C HIS A 93 -2.84 -0.38 7.48
N TYR A 94 -2.92 0.41 6.40
CA TYR A 94 -3.31 1.81 6.46
C TYR A 94 -4.62 2.02 5.71
N ILE A 95 -5.34 3.06 6.09
CA ILE A 95 -6.51 3.60 5.41
C ILE A 95 -6.04 4.85 4.67
N LYS A 96 -6.40 4.96 3.38
CA LYS A 96 -6.17 6.17 2.61
C LYS A 96 -7.35 7.12 2.85
N ILE A 97 -7.06 8.35 3.23
CA ILE A 97 -8.04 9.40 3.41
C ILE A 97 -7.58 10.57 2.56
N ASP A 98 -8.44 11.06 1.67
CA ASP A 98 -8.08 12.23 0.87
C ASP A 98 -8.02 13.45 1.79
N ALA A 99 -7.07 14.34 1.53
CA ALA A 99 -6.84 15.54 2.33
C ALA A 99 -6.90 16.77 1.42
N CYS A 100 -7.31 17.90 2.00
CA CYS A 100 -7.14 19.18 1.33
C CYS A 100 -5.64 19.42 1.06
N PRO A 101 -5.25 19.92 -0.13
CA PRO A 101 -3.85 20.27 -0.42
C PRO A 101 -3.22 21.18 0.65
N SER A 102 -4.01 22.17 1.11
CA SER A 102 -3.68 23.14 2.16
C SER A 102 -3.80 22.61 3.60
N ASN A 103 -4.04 21.31 3.80
CA ASN A 103 -4.20 20.64 5.11
C ASN A 103 -5.36 21.12 5.98
N CYS A 104 -6.34 21.87 5.45
CA CYS A 104 -7.42 22.41 6.26
C CYS A 104 -8.41 21.34 6.78
N MET A 105 -8.60 20.26 6.01
CA MET A 105 -9.57 19.21 6.35
C MET A 105 -9.22 17.87 5.67
N LEU A 106 -9.89 16.81 6.15
CA LEU A 106 -9.90 15.50 5.53
C LEU A 106 -11.26 15.24 4.88
N TYR A 107 -11.26 14.66 3.68
CA TYR A 107 -12.47 14.23 2.98
C TYR A 107 -12.95 12.88 3.56
N SER A 108 -13.52 12.93 4.76
CA SER A 108 -14.04 11.77 5.48
C SER A 108 -15.35 12.10 6.19
N LYS A 109 -16.12 11.06 6.56
CA LYS A 109 -17.43 11.19 7.21
C LYS A 109 -18.36 12.15 6.45
N GLU A 110 -18.77 13.25 7.06
CA GLU A 110 -19.68 14.27 6.50
C GLU A 110 -19.12 14.95 5.23
N HIS A 111 -17.79 14.99 5.08
CA HIS A 111 -17.13 15.59 3.92
C HIS A 111 -16.60 14.55 2.93
N ALA A 112 -17.00 13.28 3.04
CA ALA A 112 -16.49 12.20 2.18
C ALA A 112 -16.77 12.41 0.69
N ASN A 113 -17.90 13.07 0.36
CA ASN A 113 -18.34 13.32 -1.02
C ASN A 113 -18.03 14.74 -1.51
N ALA A 114 -17.38 15.57 -0.71
CA ALA A 114 -17.01 16.92 -1.14
C ALA A 114 -15.95 16.86 -2.25
N ASN A 115 -16.09 17.76 -3.23
CA ASN A 115 -15.13 17.94 -4.33
C ASN A 115 -14.12 19.07 -4.05
N GLU A 116 -14.42 19.94 -3.10
CA GLU A 116 -13.65 21.13 -2.73
C GLU A 116 -13.59 21.24 -1.21
N CYS A 117 -12.57 21.93 -0.71
CA CYS A 117 -12.36 22.14 0.71
C CYS A 117 -13.33 23.21 1.25
N VAL A 118 -14.11 22.90 2.29
CA VAL A 118 -15.08 23.84 2.88
C VAL A 118 -14.45 25.04 3.61
N VAL A 119 -13.11 25.06 3.73
CA VAL A 119 -12.35 26.09 4.46
C VAL A 119 -11.58 27.02 3.52
N CYS A 120 -11.06 26.51 2.40
CA CYS A 120 -10.20 27.28 1.49
C CYS A 120 -10.56 27.14 0.01
N ASP A 121 -11.68 26.47 -0.29
CA ASP A 121 -12.25 26.27 -1.63
C ASP A 121 -11.33 25.56 -2.64
N VAL A 122 -10.17 25.06 -2.19
CA VAL A 122 -9.23 24.29 -3.02
C VAL A 122 -9.86 22.96 -3.41
N SER A 123 -9.73 22.61 -4.70
CA SER A 123 -10.15 21.32 -5.27
C SER A 123 -9.50 20.14 -4.54
N ARG A 124 -10.29 19.08 -4.34
CA ARG A 124 -9.84 17.76 -3.90
C ARG A 124 -8.95 17.07 -4.92
N TRP A 125 -9.17 17.34 -6.20
CA TRP A 125 -8.60 16.61 -7.34
C TRP A 125 -7.42 17.38 -7.95
N GLU A 126 -6.43 16.65 -8.48
CA GLU A 126 -5.34 17.25 -9.28
C GLU A 126 -5.89 17.89 -10.57
N SER A 127 -5.30 19.01 -10.99
CA SER A 127 -5.55 19.61 -12.30
C SER A 127 -4.99 18.68 -13.38
N SER A 128 -5.84 18.29 -14.33
CA SER A 128 -5.41 17.49 -15.48
C SER A 128 -4.67 18.39 -16.48
N ASP A 129 -3.37 18.58 -16.29
CA ASP A 129 -2.51 19.15 -17.32
C ASP A 129 -2.19 18.04 -18.34
N ASP A 130 -3.13 17.81 -19.24
CA ASP A 130 -3.01 16.84 -20.34
C ASP A 130 -2.19 17.44 -21.49
N HIS A 131 -0.90 17.14 -21.55
CA HIS A 131 -0.10 17.27 -22.78
C HIS A 131 0.01 15.96 -23.57
N SER A 132 -0.83 14.96 -23.32
CA SER A 132 -0.92 13.77 -24.19
C SER A 132 -2.22 13.81 -25.00
N THR A 133 -2.11 14.34 -26.22
CA THR A 133 -3.04 14.07 -27.30
C THR A 133 -2.92 12.59 -27.68
N ASP A 134 -3.87 11.77 -27.25
CA ASP A 134 -4.06 10.45 -27.84
C ASP A 134 -5.48 10.41 -28.41
N GLU A 135 -5.56 10.71 -29.71
CA GLU A 135 -6.79 10.83 -30.52
C GLU A 135 -7.47 9.47 -30.81
N PHE A 136 -7.14 8.42 -30.04
CA PHE A 136 -7.56 7.06 -30.38
C PHE A 136 -8.06 6.23 -29.21
N THR A 137 -8.99 6.73 -28.39
CA THR A 137 -10.04 5.88 -27.78
C THR A 137 -11.23 6.71 -27.29
N ASN A 138 -12.43 6.28 -27.67
CA ASN A 138 -13.70 6.84 -27.18
C ASN A 138 -13.78 6.85 -25.64
N SER A 139 -13.85 8.05 -25.06
CA SER A 139 -14.44 8.42 -23.75
C SER A 139 -14.45 7.34 -22.65
N VAL A 140 -13.29 6.94 -22.16
CA VAL A 140 -13.18 6.41 -20.78
C VAL A 140 -13.03 7.63 -19.87
N LYS A 141 -14.04 7.95 -19.04
CA LYS A 141 -13.96 9.02 -18.03
C LYS A 141 -12.63 8.87 -17.26
N LYS A 142 -11.71 9.82 -17.43
CA LYS A 142 -10.43 9.83 -16.69
C LYS A 142 -10.76 9.75 -15.19
N LYS A 143 -10.18 8.77 -14.50
CA LYS A 143 -10.39 8.61 -13.05
C LYS A 143 -9.84 9.85 -12.37
N LYS A 144 -10.67 10.53 -11.56
CA LYS A 144 -10.21 11.68 -10.78
C LYS A 144 -9.20 11.22 -9.73
N ILE A 145 -8.03 11.86 -9.69
CA ILE A 145 -6.94 11.56 -8.75
C ILE A 145 -6.95 12.64 -7.67
N PRO A 146 -6.98 12.27 -6.38
CA PRO A 146 -6.94 13.25 -5.29
C PRO A 146 -5.57 13.92 -5.21
N ALA A 147 -5.56 15.24 -5.05
CA ALA A 147 -4.34 16.05 -4.96
C ALA A 147 -3.50 15.78 -3.71
N LYS A 148 -4.11 15.25 -2.64
CA LYS A 148 -3.38 14.85 -1.44
C LYS A 148 -4.07 13.68 -0.74
N VAL A 149 -3.27 12.72 -0.26
CA VAL A 149 -3.76 11.53 0.44
C VAL A 149 -2.99 11.35 1.75
N LEU A 150 -3.72 11.39 2.87
CA LEU A 150 -3.26 10.97 4.19
C LEU A 150 -3.32 9.44 4.31
N ARG A 151 -2.24 8.85 4.83
CA ARG A 151 -2.23 7.43 5.22
C ARG A 151 -2.50 7.34 6.72
N TYR A 152 -3.77 7.14 7.07
CA TYR A 152 -4.18 6.95 8.44
C TYR A 152 -3.96 5.51 8.86
N PHE A 153 -3.37 5.31 10.02
CA PHE A 153 -3.19 3.98 10.56
C PHE A 153 -4.13 3.75 11.74
N PRO A 154 -5.06 2.78 11.64
CA PRO A 154 -6.05 2.54 12.68
C PRO A 154 -5.42 2.26 14.04
N LEU A 155 -5.73 3.12 15.04
CA LEU A 155 -5.18 2.97 16.38
C LEU A 155 -5.71 1.73 17.10
N LYS A 156 -7.01 1.43 16.98
CA LYS A 156 -7.66 0.32 17.70
C LYS A 156 -7.00 -1.05 17.41
N PRO A 157 -6.85 -1.51 16.16
CA PRO A 157 -6.19 -2.79 15.86
C PRO A 157 -4.73 -2.84 16.32
N ARG A 158 -4.03 -1.71 16.24
CA ARG A 158 -2.63 -1.61 16.66
C ARG A 158 -2.46 -1.71 18.17
N LEU A 159 -3.32 -1.03 18.92
CA LEU A 159 -3.37 -1.15 20.37
C LEU A 159 -3.69 -2.59 20.76
N GLN A 160 -4.73 -3.19 20.17
CA GLN A 160 -5.05 -4.61 20.40
C GLN A 160 -3.82 -5.50 20.21
N ARG A 161 -3.09 -5.33 19.09
CA ARG A 161 -1.83 -6.05 18.82
C ARG A 161 -0.77 -5.83 19.89
N LEU A 162 -0.55 -4.59 20.34
CA LEU A 162 0.42 -4.29 21.39
C LEU A 162 0.08 -5.02 22.71
N TYR A 163 -1.19 -5.33 22.95
CA TYR A 163 -1.65 -6.08 24.12
C TYR A 163 -1.91 -7.57 23.86
N MET A 164 -1.62 -8.10 22.65
CA MET A 164 -1.84 -9.52 22.33
C MET A 164 -0.84 -10.47 23.02
N SER A 165 0.36 -9.99 23.36
CA SER A 165 1.31 -10.77 24.15
C SER A 165 1.04 -10.53 25.63
N SER A 166 1.24 -11.53 26.49
CA SER A 166 1.22 -11.35 27.95
C SER A 166 2.46 -10.61 28.48
N LYS A 167 3.51 -10.46 27.65
CA LYS A 167 4.79 -9.84 28.05
C LYS A 167 4.86 -8.33 27.79
N THR A 168 4.11 -7.84 26.82
CA THR A 168 4.06 -6.42 26.47
C THR A 168 3.20 -5.52 27.39
N PRO A 169 2.16 -6.00 28.12
CA PRO A 169 1.28 -5.16 28.92
C PRO A 169 2.00 -4.42 30.04
N SER A 170 3.01 -5.03 30.68
CA SER A 170 3.80 -4.38 31.73
C SER A 170 4.58 -3.17 31.18
N HIS A 171 5.22 -3.31 30.01
CA HIS A 171 5.89 -2.20 29.33
C HIS A 171 4.90 -1.10 28.93
N MET A 172 3.71 -1.50 28.47
CA MET A 172 2.65 -0.57 28.08
C MET A 172 1.99 0.14 29.27
N LYS A 173 2.13 -0.37 30.50
CA LYS A 173 1.64 0.27 31.74
C LYS A 173 2.76 0.95 32.53
N TRP A 174 3.99 0.94 32.05
CA TRP A 174 5.14 1.46 32.79
C TRP A 174 4.97 2.92 33.24
N HIS A 175 4.27 3.74 32.46
CA HIS A 175 3.98 5.14 32.81
C HIS A 175 2.98 5.31 33.97
N VAL A 176 2.32 4.24 34.40
CA VAL A 176 1.44 4.19 35.59
C VAL A 176 2.13 3.39 36.70
N ASP A 177 2.54 2.16 36.40
CA ASP A 177 3.03 1.19 37.40
C ASP A 177 4.52 1.39 37.74
N GLY A 178 5.30 1.98 36.84
CA GLY A 178 6.75 2.19 36.97
C GLY A 178 7.13 3.56 37.52
N ARG A 179 6.17 4.39 37.95
CA ARG A 179 6.43 5.69 38.58
C ARG A 179 7.05 5.47 39.96
N MET A 180 8.37 5.57 40.03
CA MET A 180 9.09 5.65 41.31
C MET A 180 9.03 7.09 41.82
N GLU A 181 8.63 7.28 43.06
CA GLU A 181 8.40 8.55 43.77
C GLU A 181 9.73 9.28 44.12
N ARG A 182 10.61 9.50 43.14
CA ARG A 182 11.88 10.22 43.33
C ARG A 182 11.97 11.47 42.47
N GLU A 183 12.62 12.50 43.02
CA GLU A 183 12.75 13.90 42.56
C GLU A 183 13.40 14.14 41.18
N MET A 184 13.51 13.13 40.32
CA MET A 184 14.26 13.22 39.06
C MET A 184 13.31 13.09 37.87
N MET A 185 13.31 14.08 36.97
CA MET A 185 12.50 14.10 35.75
C MET A 185 12.88 12.93 34.83
N ARG A 186 11.91 12.07 34.44
CA ARG A 186 12.18 10.88 33.57
C ARG A 186 11.37 10.86 32.29
N HIS A 187 10.31 11.67 32.21
CA HIS A 187 9.50 11.84 31.02
C HIS A 187 9.29 13.35 30.75
N PRO A 188 9.19 13.81 29.49
CA PRO A 188 8.94 15.22 29.18
C PRO A 188 7.67 15.80 29.84
N VAL A 189 6.70 14.95 30.19
CA VAL A 189 5.48 15.34 30.94
C VAL A 189 5.75 15.70 32.40
N ASP A 190 6.89 15.29 32.96
CA ASP A 190 7.31 15.61 34.32
C ASP A 190 8.00 16.99 34.38
N SER A 191 8.13 17.68 33.25
CA SER A 191 8.61 19.07 33.23
C SER A 191 7.55 20.01 33.77
N LEU A 192 7.99 21.02 34.53
CA LEU A 192 7.14 22.14 34.90
C LEU A 192 6.81 22.92 33.62
N ALA A 193 5.53 22.91 33.24
CA ALA A 193 4.99 23.64 32.10
C ALA A 193 5.05 25.16 32.31
#